data_AF-A0A964WVK8-F1
#
_entry.id   AF-A0A964WVK8-F1
#
_cell.length_a   1.000
_cell.length_b   1.000
_cell.length_c   1.000
_cell.angle_alpha   90.00
_cell.angle_beta   90.00
_cell.angle_gamma   90.00
#
_symmetry.space_group_name_H-M   'P 1'
#
loop_
_entity.id
_entity.type
_entity.pdbx_description
1 polymer ?
#
loop_
_entity_poly.entity_id
_entity_poly.type
_entity_poly.pdbx_seq_one_letter_code
_entity_poly.pdbx_strand_id
1 'polypeptide(L)'
;MRAVPASSACRAFQTSIQLTAISKWIQRAHPVAKRYVQTSIALGVDRRAGAPAWRVGQVRQASRPRFHWFVRPLPPMRGAVTGAWHAGPNDKADQEEIEMADTTTGTTRERGWRPAEPPAFSARKVGEVVVTTIADGYRTFPLADGFVQNAGRDEINAALAEAAMPADEMTIVFNPVLLERAGQRILIDTGYGPAAGAQPGSTVGQTTKSLRAAGLAPEAIDLVIISHFHGDHINGLLDGDSNPVFPNAEIVVPEKEWAYWMESDAAETAGGPRIKENLDNARRVFGPLRERVARYAWDAEVAPGLTALGTPGHTPGHTSFRLESAGESLFIQSDVTNHPALFARHPGWHPAFDMDPQQAEATRRRVYDMLAAEKLMVQAFHYPFPCRARIEKAGDGYRPVALD
;
A
#
# COMPACT_ATOMS: atom_id res chain seq x y z
N MET A 1 68.98 53.19 -1.33
CA MET A 1 67.97 53.25 -0.24
C MET A 1 67.38 51.85 -0.05
N ARG A 2 67.24 51.39 1.21
CA ARG A 2 66.49 50.21 1.68
C ARG A 2 66.89 48.82 1.14
N ALA A 3 66.51 47.80 1.92
CA ALA A 3 66.94 46.41 1.81
C ALA A 3 65.73 45.43 1.72
N VAL A 4 66.06 44.17 1.40
CA VAL A 4 65.26 42.91 1.48
C VAL A 4 64.78 42.67 2.95
N PRO A 5 63.82 41.76 3.31
CA PRO A 5 63.54 40.45 2.69
C PRO A 5 62.06 39.93 2.71
N ALA A 6 61.93 38.61 2.50
CA ALA A 6 60.75 37.85 2.06
C ALA A 6 59.81 37.29 3.16
N SER A 7 58.64 36.83 2.70
CA SER A 7 57.87 35.66 3.20
C SER A 7 56.98 35.14 2.02
N SER A 8 56.35 33.95 1.99
CA SER A 8 56.07 32.91 2.99
C SER A 8 56.01 31.50 2.34
N ALA A 9 55.72 30.47 3.15
CA ALA A 9 55.49 29.06 2.80
C ALA A 9 54.26 28.83 1.87
N CYS A 10 54.15 27.79 1.02
CA CYS A 10 54.68 26.41 1.04
C CYS A 10 54.15 25.53 2.20
N ARG A 11 52.82 25.30 2.25
CA ARG A 11 52.21 24.23 3.07
C ARG A 11 50.74 23.90 2.70
N ALA A 12 50.50 23.22 1.57
CA ALA A 12 49.15 22.77 1.20
C ALA A 12 49.09 21.54 0.24
N PHE A 13 50.15 20.71 0.16
CA PHE A 13 50.22 19.63 -0.84
C PHE A 13 50.71 18.27 -0.29
N GLN A 14 50.43 17.98 0.98
CA GLN A 14 50.94 16.77 1.64
C GLN A 14 49.96 16.13 2.63
N THR A 15 48.65 16.19 2.33
CA THR A 15 47.58 15.60 3.16
C THR A 15 46.58 14.75 2.37
N SER A 16 46.99 14.22 1.20
CA SER A 16 46.08 13.55 0.25
C SER A 16 46.49 12.11 -0.13
N ILE A 17 47.59 11.58 0.41
CA ILE A 17 48.21 10.31 -0.06
C ILE A 17 48.23 9.19 1.02
N GLN A 18 47.78 9.42 2.26
CA GLN A 18 47.75 8.38 3.31
C GLN A 18 46.37 7.85 3.73
N LEU A 19 45.25 8.38 3.20
CA LEU A 19 43.91 7.84 3.50
C LEU A 19 43.47 6.69 2.58
N THR A 20 44.15 6.49 1.44
CA THR A 20 43.75 5.50 0.42
C THR A 20 44.27 4.08 0.69
N ALA A 21 45.14 3.89 1.68
CA ALA A 21 45.72 2.58 2.02
C ALA A 21 44.92 1.79 3.08
N ILE A 22 44.23 2.48 4.00
CA ILE A 22 43.51 1.83 5.12
C ILE A 22 42.11 1.35 4.70
N SER A 23 41.43 2.05 3.79
CA SER A 23 40.09 1.66 3.31
C SER A 23 40.08 0.32 2.57
N LYS A 24 41.15 -0.03 1.84
CA LYS A 24 41.26 -1.28 1.07
C LYS A 24 41.52 -2.53 1.91
N TRP A 25 41.89 -2.39 3.19
CA TRP A 25 42.03 -3.53 4.11
C TRP A 25 40.69 -3.90 4.79
N ILE A 26 39.88 -2.89 5.10
CA ILE A 26 38.58 -3.04 5.79
C ILE A 26 37.50 -3.72 4.90
N GLN A 27 37.66 -3.68 3.57
CA GLN A 27 36.75 -4.34 2.62
C GLN A 27 36.96 -5.87 2.45
N ARG A 28 37.83 -6.52 3.24
CA ARG A 28 38.13 -7.97 3.09
C ARG A 28 37.91 -8.83 4.36
N ALA A 29 37.16 -8.33 5.34
CA ALA A 29 36.84 -9.07 6.57
C ALA A 29 35.38 -9.59 6.60
N HIS A 30 35.20 -10.84 7.06
CA HIS A 30 33.92 -11.57 7.11
C HIS A 30 32.92 -10.94 8.12
N PRO A 31 31.60 -10.95 7.85
CA PRO A 31 30.60 -10.20 8.64
C PRO A 31 30.19 -10.89 9.95
N VAL A 32 31.08 -10.89 10.95
CA VAL A 32 30.71 -11.11 12.38
C VAL A 32 31.26 -9.98 13.28
N ALA A 33 32.27 -9.22 12.83
CA ALA A 33 33.01 -8.26 13.64
C ALA A 33 32.67 -6.77 13.36
N LYS A 34 31.39 -6.42 13.19
CA LYS A 34 30.93 -5.03 12.95
C LYS A 34 30.07 -4.40 14.05
N ARG A 35 29.86 -5.07 15.18
CA ARG A 35 28.94 -4.60 16.26
C ARG A 35 29.60 -4.10 17.54
N TYR A 36 30.91 -3.84 17.53
CA TYR A 36 31.63 -3.17 18.61
C TYR A 36 32.62 -2.15 18.03
N VAL A 37 32.92 -1.11 18.81
CA VAL A 37 33.77 0.05 18.47
C VAL A 37 33.13 1.09 17.54
N GLN A 38 32.17 1.84 18.10
CA GLN A 38 32.13 3.29 17.87
C GLN A 38 31.54 4.02 19.10
N THR A 39 32.40 4.27 20.08
CA THR A 39 32.11 5.19 21.19
C THR A 39 33.39 5.93 21.55
N SER A 40 33.41 7.23 21.21
CA SER A 40 34.22 8.30 21.80
C SER A 40 35.74 8.12 21.96
N ILE A 41 36.52 8.58 20.96
CA ILE A 41 37.81 9.26 21.20
C ILE A 41 37.96 10.44 20.23
N ALA A 42 37.84 11.67 20.74
CA ALA A 42 38.40 12.89 20.14
C ALA A 42 38.41 14.06 21.15
N LEU A 43 39.50 14.18 21.92
CA LEU A 43 39.92 15.40 22.63
C LEU A 43 41.44 15.49 22.44
N GLY A 44 42.05 16.65 22.17
CA GLY A 44 41.50 18.00 21.94
C GLY A 44 42.68 18.97 21.71
N VAL A 45 42.42 20.28 21.73
CA VAL A 45 43.48 21.30 21.95
C VAL A 45 42.98 22.29 23.00
N ASP A 46 43.78 22.48 24.05
CA ASP A 46 43.51 23.31 25.22
C ASP A 46 43.84 24.80 25.00
N ARG A 47 43.15 25.67 25.75
CA ARG A 47 43.76 26.78 26.50
C ARG A 47 42.71 27.52 27.37
N ARG A 48 42.58 27.14 28.65
CA ARG A 48 42.57 28.07 29.81
C ARG A 48 42.29 27.37 31.16
N ALA A 49 43.31 27.40 32.02
CA ALA A 49 43.28 27.57 33.49
C ALA A 49 42.19 26.88 34.35
N GLY A 50 42.61 25.93 35.20
CA GLY A 50 41.84 25.46 36.36
C GLY A 50 42.38 24.14 36.93
N ALA A 51 42.95 24.17 38.14
CA ALA A 51 43.52 22.98 38.80
C ALA A 51 42.45 22.03 39.37
N PRO A 52 42.75 20.74 39.61
CA PRO A 52 41.74 19.68 39.68
C PRO A 52 41.30 19.28 41.09
N ALA A 53 40.09 18.73 41.19
CA ALA A 53 39.70 17.84 42.28
C ALA A 53 38.55 16.90 41.85
N TRP A 54 38.72 15.58 42.03
CA TRP A 54 37.91 14.72 42.92
C TRP A 54 37.98 13.22 42.56
N ARG A 55 37.67 12.41 43.57
CA ARG A 55 37.99 10.99 43.77
C ARG A 55 37.31 10.02 42.79
N VAL A 56 37.97 8.88 42.56
CA VAL A 56 37.37 7.66 42.01
C VAL A 56 36.45 7.02 43.07
N GLY A 57 35.21 6.71 42.71
CA GLY A 57 34.27 5.93 43.52
C GLY A 57 33.95 4.58 42.87
N GLN A 58 34.04 3.49 43.62
CA GLN A 58 33.66 2.15 43.16
C GLN A 58 32.14 2.04 42.97
N VAL A 59 31.69 1.47 41.86
CA VAL A 59 30.29 1.05 41.69
C VAL A 59 30.15 -0.40 42.16
N ARG A 60 29.30 -0.63 43.18
CA ARG A 60 28.87 -1.98 43.58
C ARG A 60 27.67 -2.42 42.74
N GLN A 61 27.59 -3.73 42.47
CA GLN A 61 26.38 -4.36 41.94
C GLN A 61 25.19 -4.15 42.89
N ALA A 62 24.01 -3.90 42.33
CA ALA A 62 22.72 -3.95 43.02
C ALA A 62 21.71 -4.76 42.19
N SER A 63 20.85 -5.51 42.88
CA SER A 63 20.00 -6.57 42.34
C SER A 63 18.57 -6.13 42.00
N ARG A 64 18.02 -6.69 40.93
CA ARG A 64 16.58 -6.93 40.60
C ARG A 64 15.50 -6.03 41.26
N PRO A 65 14.71 -5.26 40.48
CA PRO A 65 13.41 -4.77 40.94
C PRO A 65 12.31 -5.84 40.81
N ARG A 66 11.36 -5.84 41.76
CA ARG A 66 10.04 -6.49 41.64
C ARG A 66 9.03 -5.42 41.21
N PHE A 67 8.11 -5.76 40.31
CA PHE A 67 6.96 -4.90 39.99
C PHE A 67 5.78 -5.21 40.91
N HIS A 68 5.15 -4.17 41.45
CA HIS A 68 3.85 -4.25 42.12
C HIS A 68 2.78 -3.63 41.22
N TRP A 69 1.66 -4.34 41.05
CA TRP A 69 0.49 -3.84 40.36
C TRP A 69 -0.40 -3.06 41.33
N PHE A 70 -0.80 -1.83 40.97
CA PHE A 70 -1.88 -1.10 41.62
C PHE A 70 -3.05 -0.97 40.65
N VAL A 71 -4.21 -1.49 41.05
CA VAL A 71 -5.49 -1.26 40.37
C VAL A 71 -6.26 -0.22 41.18
N ARG A 72 -6.76 0.83 40.51
CA ARG A 72 -7.65 1.85 41.09
C ARG A 72 -8.94 1.91 40.27
N PRO A 73 -10.13 1.80 40.89
CA PRO A 73 -11.40 1.97 40.17
C PRO A 73 -11.72 3.45 39.94
N LEU A 74 -12.40 3.74 38.83
CA LEU A 74 -12.98 5.05 38.50
C LEU A 74 -14.40 5.17 39.08
N PRO A 75 -14.82 6.35 39.57
CA PRO A 75 -16.20 6.60 40.01
C PRO A 75 -17.14 6.95 38.83
N PRO A 76 -18.46 6.76 38.98
CA PRO A 76 -19.43 7.03 37.92
C PRO A 76 -19.78 8.51 37.78
N MET A 77 -19.97 8.99 36.56
CA MET A 77 -20.56 10.32 36.31
C MET A 77 -22.08 10.22 36.13
N ARG A 78 -22.81 11.06 36.86
CA ARG A 78 -24.16 11.54 36.52
C ARG A 78 -24.10 13.06 36.39
N GLY A 79 -24.78 13.61 35.39
CA GLY A 79 -24.86 15.05 35.20
C GLY A 79 -25.67 15.41 33.96
N ALA A 80 -26.99 15.50 34.10
CA ALA A 80 -27.83 16.13 33.08
C ALA A 80 -27.68 17.65 33.19
N VAL A 81 -27.56 18.34 32.05
CA VAL A 81 -27.58 19.80 31.97
C VAL A 81 -28.69 20.22 31.01
N THR A 82 -29.72 20.85 31.55
CA THR A 82 -30.80 21.49 30.79
C THR A 82 -30.35 22.88 30.34
N GLY A 83 -30.26 23.11 29.04
CA GLY A 83 -30.03 24.44 28.45
C GLY A 83 -31.31 24.95 27.78
N ALA A 84 -31.97 25.92 28.39
CA ALA A 84 -33.15 26.57 27.80
C ALA A 84 -32.74 27.72 26.88
N TRP A 85 -33.40 27.83 25.72
CA TRP A 85 -33.35 29.02 24.86
C TRP A 85 -34.74 29.67 24.83
N HIS A 86 -34.78 30.99 25.04
CA HIS A 86 -36.00 31.78 24.90
C HIS A 86 -36.27 32.11 23.42
N ALA A 87 -37.52 32.01 23.00
CA ALA A 87 -38.00 32.54 21.73
C ALA A 87 -38.95 33.73 21.97
N GLY A 88 -38.82 34.77 21.13
CA GLY A 88 -39.77 35.87 21.00
C GLY A 88 -40.79 35.62 19.88
N PRO A 89 -41.91 36.38 19.81
CA PRO A 89 -43.19 35.79 19.39
C PRO A 89 -43.71 36.19 18.00
N ASN A 90 -44.82 35.52 17.64
CA ASN A 90 -45.72 35.71 16.48
C ASN A 90 -45.21 35.12 15.13
N ASP A 91 -46.05 34.54 14.27
CA ASP A 91 -47.54 34.56 14.24
C ASP A 91 -48.20 33.19 14.02
N LYS A 92 -49.53 33.16 14.20
CA LYS A 92 -50.40 31.96 14.15
C LYS A 92 -50.73 31.52 12.71
N ALA A 93 -50.86 30.21 12.49
CA ALA A 93 -51.92 29.62 11.67
C ALA A 93 -52.14 28.12 12.00
N ASP A 94 -53.37 27.83 12.42
CA ASP A 94 -54.18 26.64 12.12
C ASP A 94 -53.66 25.22 12.42
N GLN A 95 -54.33 24.61 13.40
CA GLN A 95 -54.40 23.16 13.58
C GLN A 95 -55.50 22.61 12.66
N GLU A 96 -55.18 21.63 11.81
CA GLU A 96 -56.16 20.62 11.39
C GLU A 96 -55.58 19.22 11.64
N GLU A 97 -56.30 18.47 12.47
CA GLU A 97 -55.99 17.11 12.89
C GLU A 97 -56.54 16.16 11.81
N ILE A 98 -55.68 15.75 10.87
CA ILE A 98 -56.05 14.81 9.81
C ILE A 98 -55.50 13.42 10.16
N GLU A 99 -56.37 12.65 10.82
CA GLU A 99 -56.23 11.22 11.02
C GLU A 99 -56.38 10.52 9.66
N MET A 100 -55.27 10.05 9.07
CA MET A 100 -55.28 9.36 7.78
C MET A 100 -54.79 7.91 7.90
N ALA A 101 -55.71 7.02 7.54
CA ALA A 101 -55.64 5.58 7.71
C ALA A 101 -54.38 4.92 7.12
N ASP A 102 -53.92 3.89 7.82
CA ASP A 102 -53.07 2.83 7.27
C ASP A 102 -53.74 2.25 6.00
N THR A 103 -53.17 2.60 4.85
CA THR A 103 -53.49 1.99 3.56
C THR A 103 -52.24 1.29 3.05
N THR A 104 -52.09 0.05 3.52
CA THR A 104 -50.99 -0.85 3.20
C THR A 104 -50.96 -1.22 1.70
N THR A 105 -50.49 -0.30 0.84
CA THR A 105 -50.08 -0.64 -0.53
C THR A 105 -48.63 -1.08 -0.51
N GLY A 106 -48.44 -2.37 -0.26
CA GLY A 106 -47.13 -3.02 -0.25
C GLY A 106 -46.42 -2.95 -1.60
N THR A 107 -45.74 -1.85 -1.88
CA THR A 107 -44.62 -1.84 -2.81
C THR A 107 -43.40 -2.36 -2.07
N THR A 108 -43.18 -3.67 -2.14
CA THR A 108 -41.88 -4.25 -1.85
C THR A 108 -40.88 -3.65 -2.82
N ARG A 109 -40.21 -2.56 -2.41
CA ARG A 109 -38.90 -2.22 -2.97
C ARG A 109 -38.03 -3.45 -2.74
N GLU A 110 -37.76 -4.17 -3.82
CA GLU A 110 -36.86 -5.31 -3.77
C GLU A 110 -35.56 -4.82 -3.14
N ARG A 111 -35.19 -5.44 -2.01
CA ARG A 111 -33.85 -5.29 -1.48
C ARG A 111 -32.96 -6.04 -2.45
N GLY A 112 -32.52 -5.33 -3.49
CA GLY A 112 -31.57 -5.83 -4.47
C GLY A 112 -30.43 -6.53 -3.74
N TRP A 113 -30.07 -7.70 -4.24
CA TRP A 113 -29.05 -8.55 -3.64
C TRP A 113 -27.79 -7.73 -3.41
N ARG A 114 -27.43 -7.53 -2.13
CA ARG A 114 -26.15 -6.96 -1.75
C ARG A 114 -25.19 -8.12 -1.54
N PRO A 115 -23.99 -8.11 -2.13
CA PRO A 115 -22.91 -8.97 -1.70
C PRO A 115 -22.76 -8.87 -0.18
N ALA A 116 -22.57 -10.00 0.49
CA ALA A 116 -22.17 -9.96 1.90
C ALA A 116 -20.83 -9.21 1.98
N GLU A 117 -20.70 -8.28 2.92
CA GLU A 117 -19.42 -7.59 3.12
C GLU A 117 -18.34 -8.65 3.41
N PRO A 118 -17.22 -8.65 2.66
CA PRO A 118 -16.15 -9.62 2.89
C PRO A 118 -15.58 -9.44 4.31
N PRO A 119 -15.03 -10.50 4.92
CA PRO A 119 -14.25 -10.36 6.14
C PRO A 119 -13.17 -9.28 5.98
N ALA A 120 -12.99 -8.45 7.00
CA ALA A 120 -12.04 -7.34 6.94
C ALA A 120 -10.61 -7.77 6.59
N PHE A 121 -10.23 -9.00 6.98
CA PHE A 121 -8.95 -9.60 6.61
C PHE A 121 -9.02 -11.13 6.59
N SER A 122 -8.09 -11.76 5.87
CA SER A 122 -7.87 -13.21 5.89
C SER A 122 -6.38 -13.50 5.82
N ALA A 123 -5.88 -14.31 6.75
CA ALA A 123 -4.46 -14.63 6.88
C ALA A 123 -4.16 -16.09 6.53
N ARG A 124 -2.98 -16.34 5.94
CA ARG A 124 -2.41 -17.69 5.75
C ARG A 124 -0.88 -17.63 5.84
N LYS A 125 -0.20 -18.78 5.85
CA LYS A 125 1.27 -18.84 5.78
C LYS A 125 1.78 -19.19 4.39
N VAL A 126 2.93 -18.62 4.03
CA VAL A 126 3.84 -19.07 2.97
C VAL A 126 5.18 -19.27 3.67
N GLY A 127 5.53 -20.52 4.00
CA GLY A 127 6.70 -20.84 4.81
C GLY A 127 6.68 -20.11 6.16
N GLU A 128 7.64 -19.21 6.37
CA GLU A 128 7.77 -18.40 7.59
C GLU A 128 6.92 -17.13 7.57
N VAL A 129 6.39 -16.72 6.42
CA VAL A 129 5.70 -15.43 6.23
C VAL A 129 4.21 -15.59 6.43
N VAL A 130 3.61 -14.73 7.26
CA VAL A 130 2.16 -14.59 7.31
C VAL A 130 1.75 -13.62 6.21
N VAL A 131 0.88 -14.10 5.30
CA VAL A 131 0.31 -13.33 4.20
C VAL A 131 -1.15 -13.06 4.53
N THR A 132 -1.49 -11.79 4.70
CA THR A 132 -2.82 -11.34 5.10
C THR A 132 -3.41 -10.45 4.03
N THR A 133 -4.50 -10.92 3.43
CA THR A 133 -5.38 -10.12 2.57
C THR A 133 -6.10 -9.10 3.46
N ILE A 134 -6.02 -7.81 3.13
CA ILE A 134 -6.70 -6.72 3.83
C ILE A 134 -7.78 -6.18 2.89
N ALA A 135 -9.04 -6.17 3.30
CA ALA A 135 -10.12 -5.64 2.45
C ALA A 135 -10.14 -4.10 2.49
N ASP A 136 -9.97 -3.44 1.34
CA ASP A 136 -10.28 -2.01 1.19
C ASP A 136 -11.75 -1.77 0.85
N GLY A 137 -12.39 -2.75 0.20
CA GLY A 137 -13.82 -2.74 -0.07
C GLY A 137 -14.16 -3.12 -1.52
N TYR A 138 -15.22 -2.53 -2.07
CA TYR A 138 -15.73 -2.83 -3.41
C TYR A 138 -16.47 -1.65 -4.06
N ARG A 139 -16.62 -1.69 -5.38
CA ARG A 139 -17.48 -0.78 -6.16
C ARG A 139 -18.35 -1.62 -7.08
N THR A 140 -19.67 -1.45 -6.99
CA THR A 140 -20.61 -1.93 -8.00
C THR A 140 -21.04 -0.75 -8.88
N PHE A 141 -21.01 -0.93 -10.19
CA PHE A 141 -21.38 0.10 -11.17
C PHE A 141 -22.03 -0.53 -12.40
N PRO A 142 -22.92 0.20 -13.11
CA PRO A 142 -23.42 -0.23 -14.41
C PRO A 142 -22.24 -0.42 -15.37
N LEU A 143 -22.23 -1.55 -16.07
CA LEU A 143 -21.17 -1.92 -16.99
C LEU A 143 -21.24 -0.99 -18.20
N ALA A 144 -20.41 0.05 -18.25
CA ALA A 144 -20.44 1.05 -19.33
C ALA A 144 -20.05 0.45 -20.70
N ASP A 145 -20.52 1.06 -21.79
CA ASP A 145 -20.06 0.70 -23.13
C ASP A 145 -18.56 0.95 -23.27
N GLY A 146 -17.86 0.03 -23.94
CA GLY A 146 -16.41 0.06 -24.07
C GLY A 146 -15.63 -0.33 -22.79
N PHE A 147 -16.29 -0.84 -21.73
CA PHE A 147 -15.59 -1.41 -20.57
C PHE A 147 -14.60 -2.51 -20.96
N VAL A 148 -14.97 -3.32 -21.96
CA VAL A 148 -14.02 -4.10 -22.77
C VAL A 148 -13.98 -3.45 -24.16
N GLN A 149 -12.79 -3.10 -24.64
CA GLN A 149 -12.61 -2.31 -25.86
C GLN A 149 -12.79 -3.13 -27.15
N ASN A 150 -12.66 -4.45 -27.06
CA ASN A 150 -12.63 -5.38 -28.18
C ASN A 150 -13.64 -6.55 -28.07
N ALA A 151 -14.69 -6.40 -27.25
CA ALA A 151 -15.79 -7.35 -27.12
C ALA A 151 -17.14 -6.61 -27.01
N GLY A 152 -18.20 -7.20 -27.57
CA GLY A 152 -19.55 -6.65 -27.52
C GLY A 152 -20.26 -6.88 -26.19
N ARG A 153 -21.30 -6.06 -25.93
CA ARG A 153 -22.20 -6.17 -24.76
C ARG A 153 -22.65 -7.61 -24.49
N ASP A 154 -23.15 -8.26 -25.54
CA ASP A 154 -23.75 -9.59 -25.46
C ASP A 154 -22.71 -10.68 -25.13
N GLU A 155 -21.48 -10.55 -25.63
CA GLU A 155 -20.37 -11.45 -25.32
C GLU A 155 -19.97 -11.32 -23.84
N ILE A 156 -19.88 -10.08 -23.34
CA ILE A 156 -19.54 -9.81 -21.94
C ILE A 156 -20.64 -10.31 -21.01
N ASN A 157 -21.91 -10.04 -21.34
CA ASN A 157 -23.06 -10.53 -20.56
C ASN A 157 -23.17 -12.07 -20.58
N ALA A 158 -22.82 -12.74 -21.69
CA ALA A 158 -22.72 -14.19 -21.74
C ALA A 158 -21.62 -14.73 -20.80
N ALA A 159 -20.43 -14.12 -20.80
CA ALA A 159 -19.34 -14.49 -19.89
C ALA A 159 -19.69 -14.23 -18.40
N LEU A 160 -20.44 -13.16 -18.11
CA LEU A 160 -20.98 -12.90 -16.77
C LEU A 160 -22.00 -13.98 -16.35
N ALA A 161 -22.90 -14.39 -17.25
CA ALA A 161 -23.85 -15.47 -17.00
C ALA A 161 -23.14 -16.82 -16.73
N GLU A 162 -22.08 -17.14 -17.50
CA GLU A 162 -21.21 -18.31 -17.24
C GLU A 162 -20.42 -18.23 -15.92
N ALA A 163 -20.30 -17.03 -15.35
CA ALA A 163 -19.71 -16.78 -14.04
C ALA A 163 -20.75 -16.75 -12.90
N ALA A 164 -22.04 -16.95 -13.22
CA ALA A 164 -23.19 -16.74 -12.33
C ALA A 164 -23.23 -15.31 -11.74
N MET A 165 -22.81 -14.32 -12.53
CA MET A 165 -22.83 -12.90 -12.18
C MET A 165 -24.01 -12.18 -12.87
N PRO A 166 -24.50 -11.07 -12.29
CA PRO A 166 -25.50 -10.22 -12.93
C PRO A 166 -25.02 -9.69 -14.29
N ALA A 167 -25.96 -9.53 -15.23
CA ALA A 167 -25.72 -8.81 -16.48
C ALA A 167 -25.76 -7.29 -16.25
N ASP A 168 -25.15 -6.53 -17.16
CA ASP A 168 -25.19 -5.06 -17.22
C ASP A 168 -24.64 -4.29 -15.99
N GLU A 169 -24.11 -4.98 -14.99
CA GLU A 169 -23.34 -4.40 -13.88
C GLU A 169 -22.02 -5.16 -13.64
N MET A 170 -21.11 -4.53 -12.89
CA MET A 170 -19.83 -5.10 -12.50
C MET A 170 -19.53 -4.73 -11.05
N THR A 171 -19.04 -5.70 -10.27
CA THR A 171 -18.46 -5.47 -8.95
C THR A 171 -16.96 -5.72 -9.00
N ILE A 172 -16.17 -4.68 -8.73
CA ILE A 172 -14.72 -4.79 -8.50
C ILE A 172 -14.45 -4.70 -7.00
N VAL A 173 -13.61 -5.60 -6.48
CA VAL A 173 -13.13 -5.61 -5.09
C VAL A 173 -11.69 -5.12 -5.01
N PHE A 174 -11.26 -4.57 -3.88
CA PHE A 174 -9.94 -3.95 -3.72
C PHE A 174 -9.27 -4.49 -2.45
N ASN A 175 -8.11 -5.13 -2.58
CA ASN A 175 -7.55 -5.95 -1.49
C ASN A 175 -6.00 -5.85 -1.39
N PRO A 176 -5.47 -4.83 -0.68
CA PRO A 176 -4.07 -4.79 -0.26
C PRO A 176 -3.57 -6.08 0.41
N VAL A 177 -2.27 -6.32 0.33
CA VAL A 177 -1.63 -7.53 0.90
C VAL A 177 -0.60 -7.13 1.95
N LEU A 178 -0.86 -7.49 3.20
CA LEU A 178 0.08 -7.38 4.30
C LEU A 178 0.95 -8.66 4.37
N LEU A 179 2.26 -8.49 4.50
CA LEU A 179 3.21 -9.55 4.79
C LEU A 179 3.83 -9.29 6.17
N GLU A 180 3.84 -10.31 7.04
CA GLU A 180 4.53 -10.26 8.33
C GLU A 180 5.61 -11.34 8.40
N ARG A 181 6.86 -10.94 8.63
CA ARG A 181 8.01 -11.85 8.80
C ARG A 181 8.98 -11.32 9.85
N ALA A 182 9.34 -12.15 10.82
CA ALA A 182 10.35 -11.83 11.85
C ALA A 182 10.12 -10.50 12.62
N GLY A 183 8.87 -10.04 12.69
CA GLY A 183 8.46 -8.77 13.32
C GLY A 183 8.33 -7.57 12.37
N GLN A 184 8.80 -7.67 11.12
CA GLN A 184 8.60 -6.66 10.08
C GLN A 184 7.21 -6.82 9.45
N ARG A 185 6.53 -5.68 9.21
CA ARG A 185 5.25 -5.57 8.49
C ARG A 185 5.41 -4.78 7.20
N ILE A 186 5.10 -5.44 6.10
CA ILE A 186 5.21 -4.89 4.75
C ILE A 186 3.81 -4.86 4.15
N LEU A 187 3.32 -3.69 3.77
CA LEU A 187 2.03 -3.54 3.11
C LEU A 187 2.25 -3.33 1.60
N ILE A 188 1.64 -4.18 0.78
CA ILE A 188 1.63 -4.04 -0.68
C ILE A 188 0.31 -3.40 -1.10
N ASP A 189 0.41 -2.22 -1.69
CA ASP A 189 -0.68 -1.29 -2.03
C ASP A 189 -1.53 -0.83 -0.83
N THR A 190 -2.35 0.22 -0.99
CA THR A 190 -2.94 0.93 0.16
C THR A 190 -4.45 1.21 0.09
N GLY A 191 -5.13 0.84 -1.00
CA GLY A 191 -6.56 1.08 -1.15
C GLY A 191 -6.90 2.52 -1.59
N TYR A 192 -8.20 2.81 -1.69
CA TYR A 192 -8.70 4.16 -2.00
C TYR A 192 -8.47 5.20 -0.87
N GLY A 193 -8.06 4.74 0.31
CA GLY A 193 -7.66 5.57 1.44
C GLY A 193 -8.79 6.21 2.27
N PRO A 194 -8.44 6.80 3.43
CA PRO A 194 -9.42 7.25 4.42
C PRO A 194 -10.37 8.33 3.91
N ALA A 195 -9.90 9.26 3.06
CA ALA A 195 -10.72 10.33 2.50
C ALA A 195 -11.87 9.80 1.61
N ALA A 196 -11.66 8.67 0.93
CA ALA A 196 -12.71 7.97 0.19
C ALA A 196 -13.63 7.17 1.14
N GLY A 197 -13.07 6.53 2.17
CA GLY A 197 -13.84 5.80 3.18
C GLY A 197 -14.72 6.67 4.08
N ALA A 198 -14.39 7.95 4.23
CA ALA A 198 -15.16 8.94 4.98
C ALA A 198 -16.40 9.48 4.24
N GLN A 199 -16.55 9.21 2.93
CA GLN A 199 -17.71 9.68 2.17
C GLN A 199 -18.99 8.94 2.62
N PRO A 200 -20.14 9.63 2.73
CA PRO A 200 -21.40 8.99 3.14
C PRO A 200 -21.78 7.82 2.23
N GLY A 201 -21.94 6.63 2.83
CA GLY A 201 -22.28 5.41 2.08
C GLY A 201 -21.14 4.79 1.27
N SER A 202 -19.89 5.22 1.47
CA SER A 202 -18.73 4.67 0.78
C SER A 202 -18.52 3.18 1.06
N THR A 203 -18.26 2.41 0.00
CA THR A 203 -17.94 0.98 0.05
C THR A 203 -16.46 0.69 -0.13
N VAL A 204 -15.59 1.71 -0.12
CA VAL A 204 -14.12 1.60 -0.32
C VAL A 204 -13.35 2.37 0.76
N GLY A 205 -12.01 2.39 0.70
CA GLY A 205 -11.17 3.14 1.65
C GLY A 205 -11.10 2.51 3.04
N GLN A 206 -11.47 1.23 3.17
CA GLN A 206 -11.54 0.53 4.44
C GLN A 206 -10.19 -0.04 4.91
N THR A 207 -9.11 0.06 4.13
CA THR A 207 -7.79 -0.56 4.44
C THR A 207 -7.32 -0.31 5.89
N THR A 208 -7.42 0.93 6.39
CA THR A 208 -6.98 1.27 7.76
C THR A 208 -7.89 0.68 8.84
N LYS A 209 -9.20 0.57 8.59
CA LYS A 209 -10.17 -0.10 9.47
C LYS A 209 -9.92 -1.61 9.47
N SER A 210 -9.60 -2.18 8.32
CA SER A 210 -9.29 -3.60 8.14
C SER A 210 -7.96 -4.00 8.79
N LEU A 211 -6.91 -3.16 8.69
CA LEU A 211 -5.68 -3.32 9.48
C LEU A 211 -5.96 -3.29 10.99
N ARG A 212 -6.79 -2.34 11.46
CA ARG A 212 -7.18 -2.26 12.88
C ARG A 212 -7.98 -3.48 13.33
N ALA A 213 -8.83 -4.05 12.47
CA ALA A 213 -9.52 -5.31 12.72
C ALA A 213 -8.54 -6.50 12.81
N ALA A 214 -7.45 -6.49 12.03
CA ALA A 214 -6.33 -7.43 12.15
C ALA A 214 -5.41 -7.16 13.37
N GLY A 215 -5.74 -6.18 14.22
CA GLY A 215 -4.96 -5.83 15.42
C GLY A 215 -3.77 -4.91 15.16
N LEU A 216 -3.64 -4.33 13.96
CA LEU A 216 -2.54 -3.45 13.57
C LEU A 216 -3.00 -2.01 13.38
N ALA A 217 -2.26 -1.08 13.97
CA ALA A 217 -2.41 0.34 13.69
C ALA A 217 -1.54 0.71 12.46
N PRO A 218 -1.93 1.69 11.61
CA PRO A 218 -1.11 2.12 10.46
C PRO A 218 0.34 2.51 10.83
N GLU A 219 0.54 3.01 12.04
CA GLU A 219 1.83 3.37 12.61
C GLU A 219 2.75 2.14 12.86
N ALA A 220 2.21 0.92 12.81
CA ALA A 220 2.95 -0.32 12.96
C ALA A 220 3.49 -0.89 11.63
N ILE A 221 3.18 -0.28 10.48
CA ILE A 221 3.72 -0.68 9.17
C ILE A 221 5.14 -0.11 9.00
N ASP A 222 6.09 -0.98 8.67
CA ASP A 222 7.51 -0.62 8.53
C ASP A 222 7.86 -0.25 7.07
N LEU A 223 7.19 -0.86 6.10
CA LEU A 223 7.42 -0.68 4.66
C LEU A 223 6.09 -0.71 3.91
N VAL A 224 5.90 0.24 2.99
CA VAL A 224 4.83 0.23 1.99
C VAL A 224 5.45 0.06 0.61
N ILE A 225 5.02 -0.96 -0.12
CA ILE A 225 5.44 -1.27 -1.48
C ILE A 225 4.26 -0.99 -2.40
N ILE A 226 4.42 -0.12 -3.39
CA ILE A 226 3.39 0.16 -4.39
C ILE A 226 3.64 -0.67 -5.65
N SER A 227 2.61 -1.28 -6.23
CA SER A 227 2.68 -2.03 -7.50
C SER A 227 2.59 -1.13 -8.73
N HIS A 228 1.68 -0.14 -8.69
CA HIS A 228 1.45 0.86 -9.74
C HIS A 228 0.62 2.05 -9.21
N PHE A 229 0.42 3.12 -10.01
CA PHE A 229 -0.08 4.41 -9.50
C PHE A 229 -1.59 4.70 -9.73
N HIS A 230 -2.43 3.67 -9.86
CA HIS A 230 -3.88 3.90 -9.81
C HIS A 230 -4.37 4.22 -8.39
N GLY A 231 -5.46 4.99 -8.31
CA GLY A 231 -5.92 5.61 -7.05
C GLY A 231 -6.30 4.62 -5.96
N ASP A 232 -6.78 3.44 -6.32
CA ASP A 232 -7.05 2.30 -5.45
C ASP A 232 -5.79 1.60 -4.91
N HIS A 233 -4.60 1.93 -5.42
CA HIS A 233 -3.33 1.41 -4.93
C HIS A 233 -2.58 2.46 -4.09
N ILE A 234 -2.65 3.75 -4.47
CA ILE A 234 -1.85 4.82 -3.85
C ILE A 234 -2.61 5.78 -2.93
N ASN A 235 -3.94 5.91 -3.02
CA ASN A 235 -4.63 6.96 -2.25
C ASN A 235 -4.60 6.72 -0.75
N GLY A 236 -4.51 5.45 -0.30
CA GLY A 236 -4.31 5.11 1.10
C GLY A 236 -2.98 5.53 1.71
N LEU A 237 -2.03 6.06 0.92
CA LEU A 237 -0.82 6.70 1.47
C LEU A 237 -1.13 7.99 2.24
N LEU A 238 -2.23 8.69 1.92
CA LEU A 238 -2.61 9.98 2.52
C LEU A 238 -4.03 9.98 3.11
N ASP A 239 -4.19 10.68 4.23
CA ASP A 239 -5.47 11.15 4.73
C ASP A 239 -5.67 12.60 4.29
N GLY A 240 -6.63 12.81 3.39
CA GLY A 240 -6.76 14.03 2.61
C GLY A 240 -5.61 14.20 1.60
N ASP A 241 -5.00 15.40 1.59
CA ASP A 241 -4.01 15.81 0.58
C ASP A 241 -2.58 15.92 1.09
N SER A 242 -2.33 15.77 2.40
CA SER A 242 -0.98 15.97 2.97
C SER A 242 -0.61 15.10 4.18
N ASN A 243 -1.55 14.46 4.87
CA ASN A 243 -1.24 13.72 6.11
C ASN A 243 -0.88 12.26 5.79
N PRO A 244 0.35 11.77 6.05
CA PRO A 244 0.72 10.40 5.72
C PRO A 244 0.02 9.39 6.65
N VAL A 245 -0.69 8.42 6.08
CA VAL A 245 -1.39 7.36 6.84
C VAL A 245 -0.40 6.40 7.51
N PHE A 246 0.75 6.18 6.89
CA PHE A 246 1.82 5.31 7.38
C PHE A 246 3.04 6.18 7.75
N PRO A 247 3.03 6.84 8.93
CA PRO A 247 4.05 7.84 9.28
C PRO A 247 5.44 7.23 9.50
N ASN A 248 5.51 5.98 9.96
CA ASN A 248 6.76 5.28 10.26
C ASN A 248 7.33 4.47 9.08
N ALA A 249 6.53 4.26 8.03
CA ALA A 249 6.92 3.40 6.92
C ALA A 249 7.91 4.11 5.97
N GLU A 250 8.88 3.33 5.48
CA GLU A 250 9.51 3.60 4.19
C GLU A 250 8.49 3.35 3.06
N ILE A 251 8.52 4.16 2.00
CA ILE A 251 7.63 3.99 0.84
C ILE A 251 8.51 3.69 -0.37
N VAL A 252 8.24 2.58 -1.05
CA VAL A 252 8.99 2.17 -2.25
C VAL A 252 8.06 1.95 -3.44
N VAL A 253 8.48 2.43 -4.60
CA VAL A 253 7.68 2.44 -5.85
C VAL A 253 8.48 1.88 -7.03
N PRO A 254 7.83 1.39 -8.11
CA PRO A 254 8.57 0.93 -9.29
C PRO A 254 9.23 2.13 -9.97
N GLU A 255 10.53 2.01 -10.29
CA GLU A 255 11.30 3.06 -10.95
C GLU A 255 10.67 3.51 -12.27
N LYS A 256 10.19 2.56 -13.08
CA LYS A 256 9.52 2.83 -14.36
C LYS A 256 8.17 3.51 -14.21
N GLU A 257 7.45 3.19 -13.14
CA GLU A 257 6.15 3.79 -12.85
C GLU A 257 6.34 5.24 -12.41
N TRP A 258 7.29 5.48 -11.50
CA TRP A 258 7.70 6.81 -11.12
C TRP A 258 8.19 7.64 -12.31
N ALA A 259 9.03 7.07 -13.17
CA ALA A 259 9.53 7.76 -14.37
C ALA A 259 8.39 8.21 -15.29
N TYR A 260 7.36 7.38 -15.48
CA TYR A 260 6.21 7.71 -16.33
C TYR A 260 5.31 8.81 -15.73
N TRP A 261 4.93 8.71 -14.45
CA TRP A 261 3.97 9.64 -13.84
C TRP A 261 4.59 10.91 -13.24
N MET A 262 5.84 10.85 -12.78
CA MET A 262 6.45 11.90 -11.94
C MET A 262 7.63 12.64 -12.60
N GLU A 263 8.14 12.14 -13.73
CA GLU A 263 9.35 12.64 -14.40
C GLU A 263 9.23 12.74 -15.93
N SER A 264 8.10 12.31 -16.51
CA SER A 264 7.85 12.33 -17.96
C SER A 264 6.60 13.14 -18.33
N ASP A 265 6.69 13.86 -19.44
CA ASP A 265 5.55 14.55 -20.04
C ASP A 265 4.63 13.59 -20.84
N ALA A 266 4.96 12.30 -20.94
CA ALA A 266 4.19 11.34 -21.73
C ALA A 266 2.73 11.20 -21.26
N ALA A 267 2.50 11.25 -19.94
CA ALA A 267 1.16 11.24 -19.36
C ALA A 267 0.38 12.55 -19.64
N GLU A 268 1.08 13.68 -19.78
CA GLU A 268 0.46 14.98 -20.14
C GLU A 268 0.15 15.10 -21.64
N THR A 269 1.02 14.56 -22.49
CA THR A 269 1.05 14.83 -23.94
C THR A 269 0.36 13.76 -24.78
N ALA A 270 0.34 12.50 -24.33
CA ALA A 270 -0.32 11.38 -25.00
C ALA A 270 -1.52 10.83 -24.22
N GLY A 271 -1.80 11.36 -23.03
CA GLY A 271 -2.87 10.90 -22.15
C GLY A 271 -4.26 11.39 -22.56
N GLY A 272 -5.23 10.47 -22.63
CA GLY A 272 -6.65 10.81 -22.61
C GLY A 272 -7.12 11.29 -21.22
N PRO A 273 -8.38 11.73 -21.05
CA PRO A 273 -8.88 12.31 -19.79
C PRO A 273 -8.57 11.48 -18.53
N ARG A 274 -8.77 10.16 -18.59
CA ARG A 274 -8.44 9.23 -17.48
C ARG A 274 -6.95 9.21 -17.13
N ILE A 275 -6.05 9.29 -18.11
CA ILE A 275 -4.60 9.34 -17.87
C ILE A 275 -4.24 10.66 -17.20
N LYS A 276 -4.89 11.77 -17.59
CA LYS A 276 -4.74 13.05 -16.90
C LYS A 276 -5.24 12.99 -15.44
N GLU A 277 -6.40 12.39 -15.19
CA GLU A 277 -6.93 12.19 -13.83
C GLU A 277 -5.96 11.35 -12.96
N ASN A 278 -5.43 10.25 -13.50
CA ASN A 278 -4.43 9.42 -12.83
C ASN A 278 -3.12 10.20 -12.56
N LEU A 279 -2.66 11.00 -13.51
CA LEU A 279 -1.46 11.85 -13.37
C LEU A 279 -1.63 12.91 -12.28
N ASP A 280 -2.75 13.65 -12.32
CA ASP A 280 -3.06 14.68 -11.34
C ASP A 280 -3.18 14.06 -9.95
N ASN A 281 -3.77 12.86 -9.82
CA ASN A 281 -3.84 12.13 -8.56
C ASN A 281 -2.47 11.60 -8.09
N ALA A 282 -1.64 11.04 -8.97
CA ALA A 282 -0.28 10.61 -8.62
C ALA A 282 0.56 11.78 -8.10
N ARG A 283 0.44 12.96 -8.73
CA ARG A 283 1.11 14.19 -8.28
C ARG A 283 0.57 14.72 -6.96
N ARG A 284 -0.74 14.62 -6.73
CA ARG A 284 -1.39 14.94 -5.43
C ARG A 284 -0.86 14.06 -4.30
N VAL A 285 -0.75 12.74 -4.54
CA VAL A 285 -0.27 11.77 -3.53
C VAL A 285 1.23 11.88 -3.29
N PHE A 286 2.04 11.88 -4.35
CA PHE A 286 3.49 11.83 -4.23
C PHE A 286 4.17 13.21 -4.10
N GLY A 287 3.44 14.31 -4.32
CA GLY A 287 3.91 15.67 -4.06
C GLY A 287 4.44 15.88 -2.64
N PRO A 288 3.62 15.70 -1.58
CA PRO A 288 4.07 15.82 -0.19
C PRO A 288 4.97 14.68 0.29
N LEU A 289 5.00 13.54 -0.43
CA LEU A 289 5.78 12.36 -0.08
C LEU A 289 7.12 12.25 -0.82
N ARG A 290 7.43 13.16 -1.76
CA ARG A 290 8.52 13.01 -2.74
C ARG A 290 9.90 12.69 -2.13
N GLU A 291 10.21 13.27 -0.98
CA GLU A 291 11.49 13.06 -0.28
C GLU A 291 11.54 11.75 0.54
N ARG A 292 10.39 11.10 0.76
CA ARG A 292 10.24 9.83 1.50
C ARG A 292 10.11 8.59 0.61
N VAL A 293 10.09 8.77 -0.71
CA VAL A 293 9.83 7.70 -1.68
C VAL A 293 11.15 7.23 -2.29
N ALA A 294 11.57 6.01 -1.95
CA ALA A 294 12.62 5.29 -2.67
C ALA A 294 12.02 4.54 -3.87
N ARG A 295 12.89 4.13 -4.80
CA ARG A 295 12.50 3.46 -6.05
C ARG A 295 13.16 2.10 -6.13
N TYR A 296 12.45 1.11 -6.65
CA TYR A 296 12.99 -0.21 -6.93
C TYR A 296 12.94 -0.53 -8.43
N ALA A 297 13.92 -1.29 -8.90
CA ALA A 297 13.92 -1.85 -10.24
C ALA A 297 13.15 -3.19 -10.27
N TRP A 298 12.72 -3.61 -11.46
CA TRP A 298 12.31 -4.99 -11.67
C TRP A 298 13.50 -5.95 -11.45
N ASP A 299 13.18 -7.19 -11.10
CA ASP A 299 14.11 -8.27 -10.73
C ASP A 299 14.91 -8.02 -9.43
N ALA A 300 14.65 -6.90 -8.73
CA ALA A 300 15.22 -6.61 -7.42
C ALA A 300 14.46 -7.33 -6.28
N GLU A 301 15.20 -7.79 -5.27
CA GLU A 301 14.63 -8.20 -3.98
C GLU A 301 14.29 -6.94 -3.18
N VAL A 302 13.00 -6.61 -3.10
CA VAL A 302 12.49 -5.38 -2.45
C VAL A 302 12.25 -5.55 -0.95
N ALA A 303 12.14 -6.79 -0.49
CA ALA A 303 12.16 -7.18 0.92
C ALA A 303 12.60 -8.66 1.03
N PRO A 304 13.00 -9.17 2.21
CA PRO A 304 13.59 -10.51 2.34
C PRO A 304 12.69 -11.66 1.84
N GLY A 305 13.04 -12.24 0.69
CA GLY A 305 12.28 -13.27 -0.03
C GLY A 305 11.23 -12.72 -1.00
N LEU A 306 11.14 -11.41 -1.23
CA LEU A 306 10.14 -10.75 -2.08
C LEU A 306 10.80 -10.07 -3.27
N THR A 307 10.71 -10.67 -4.46
CA THR A 307 11.27 -10.14 -5.71
C THR A 307 10.21 -9.39 -6.51
N ALA A 308 10.52 -8.17 -6.95
CA ALA A 308 9.70 -7.40 -7.87
C ALA A 308 9.84 -7.94 -9.30
N LEU A 309 8.73 -8.12 -10.02
CA LEU A 309 8.69 -8.69 -11.36
C LEU A 309 7.92 -7.78 -12.31
N GLY A 310 8.56 -7.45 -13.44
CA GLY A 310 7.95 -6.61 -14.47
C GLY A 310 6.72 -7.28 -15.10
N THR A 311 5.57 -6.61 -14.97
CA THR A 311 4.30 -7.04 -15.56
C THR A 311 3.58 -5.84 -16.20
N PRO A 312 4.22 -5.14 -17.14
CA PRO A 312 3.69 -3.91 -17.71
C PRO A 312 2.52 -4.15 -18.66
N GLY A 313 1.83 -3.08 -19.00
CA GLY A 313 0.72 -3.04 -19.96
C GLY A 313 -0.54 -2.44 -19.34
N HIS A 314 -0.88 -2.88 -18.12
CA HIS A 314 -1.90 -2.21 -17.31
C HIS A 314 -1.51 -0.75 -17.04
N THR A 315 -0.30 -0.55 -16.50
CA THR A 315 0.47 0.69 -16.58
C THR A 315 1.90 0.41 -17.05
N PRO A 316 2.69 1.42 -17.48
CA PRO A 316 4.04 1.20 -18.03
C PRO A 316 5.06 0.61 -17.04
N GLY A 317 4.90 0.86 -15.74
CA GLY A 317 5.75 0.35 -14.67
C GLY A 317 5.10 -0.72 -13.79
N HIS A 318 3.90 -1.21 -14.14
CA HIS A 318 3.13 -2.16 -13.34
C HIS A 318 3.96 -3.39 -12.92
N THR A 319 3.95 -3.67 -11.62
CA THR A 319 4.82 -4.66 -10.98
C THR A 319 4.01 -5.69 -10.19
N SER A 320 4.32 -6.97 -10.42
CA SER A 320 3.92 -8.09 -9.58
C SER A 320 5.07 -8.49 -8.66
N PHE A 321 4.82 -9.32 -7.65
CA PHE A 321 5.88 -9.81 -6.76
C PHE A 321 5.88 -11.34 -6.66
N ARG A 322 7.06 -11.94 -6.52
CA ARG A 322 7.22 -13.35 -6.15
C ARG A 322 7.77 -13.41 -4.74
N LEU A 323 7.01 -14.01 -3.83
CA LEU A 323 7.39 -14.27 -2.45
C LEU A 323 7.89 -15.72 -2.35
N GLU A 324 9.08 -15.92 -1.79
CA GLU A 324 9.66 -17.25 -1.52
C GLU A 324 10.09 -17.36 -0.06
N SER A 325 9.67 -18.44 0.61
CA SER A 325 9.99 -18.67 2.03
C SER A 325 9.96 -20.15 2.36
N ALA A 326 11.02 -20.67 2.98
CA ALA A 326 11.15 -22.06 3.43
C ALA A 326 10.81 -23.15 2.38
N GLY A 327 11.01 -22.84 1.08
CA GLY A 327 10.69 -23.75 -0.04
C GLY A 327 9.26 -23.62 -0.57
N GLU A 328 8.42 -22.77 0.01
CA GLU A 328 7.13 -22.35 -0.56
C GLU A 328 7.30 -21.09 -1.41
N SER A 329 6.40 -20.91 -2.39
CA SER A 329 6.34 -19.73 -3.24
C SER A 329 4.89 -19.26 -3.45
N LEU A 330 4.71 -17.93 -3.52
CA LEU A 330 3.45 -17.24 -3.80
C LEU A 330 3.71 -16.12 -4.82
N PHE A 331 2.83 -16.01 -5.81
CA PHE A 331 2.83 -14.87 -6.73
C PHE A 331 1.78 -13.84 -6.30
N ILE A 332 2.18 -12.58 -6.15
CA ILE A 332 1.30 -11.45 -5.80
C ILE A 332 1.15 -10.61 -7.07
N GLN A 333 0.05 -10.82 -7.81
CA GLN A 333 -0.05 -10.33 -9.20
C GLN A 333 -0.40 -8.85 -9.35
N SER A 334 -0.94 -8.21 -8.31
CA SER A 334 -1.67 -6.94 -8.44
C SER A 334 -2.67 -7.00 -9.62
N ASP A 335 -2.52 -6.15 -10.63
CA ASP A 335 -3.51 -5.86 -11.67
C ASP A 335 -3.22 -6.48 -13.05
N VAL A 336 -2.39 -7.53 -13.10
CA VAL A 336 -2.29 -8.43 -14.29
C VAL A 336 -3.66 -8.89 -14.79
N THR A 337 -4.64 -8.98 -13.89
CA THR A 337 -6.06 -9.13 -14.19
C THR A 337 -6.89 -8.51 -13.08
N ASN A 338 -7.72 -7.55 -13.47
CA ASN A 338 -8.75 -6.96 -12.63
C ASN A 338 -9.86 -7.99 -12.33
N HIS A 339 -10.80 -8.24 -13.25
CA HIS A 339 -11.86 -9.23 -13.00
C HIS A 339 -11.53 -10.65 -13.53
N PRO A 340 -11.26 -11.67 -12.68
CA PRO A 340 -10.84 -13.00 -13.13
C PRO A 340 -11.86 -13.72 -14.00
N ALA A 341 -13.16 -13.60 -13.69
CA ALA A 341 -14.19 -14.30 -14.44
C ALA A 341 -14.29 -13.83 -15.90
N LEU A 342 -13.83 -12.61 -16.19
CA LEU A 342 -13.72 -12.09 -17.55
C LEU A 342 -12.30 -12.30 -18.08
N PHE A 343 -11.30 -11.59 -17.54
CA PHE A 343 -10.00 -11.48 -18.20
C PHE A 343 -9.05 -12.66 -17.95
N ALA A 344 -9.29 -13.53 -16.95
CA ALA A 344 -8.54 -14.79 -16.88
C ALA A 344 -9.11 -15.82 -17.87
N ARG A 345 -10.45 -15.92 -17.98
CA ARG A 345 -11.13 -16.81 -18.94
C ARG A 345 -10.95 -16.36 -20.39
N HIS A 346 -10.96 -15.04 -20.62
CA HIS A 346 -10.81 -14.39 -21.93
C HIS A 346 -9.59 -13.47 -21.89
N PRO A 347 -8.35 -14.01 -21.88
CA PRO A 347 -7.14 -13.19 -21.72
C PRO A 347 -6.88 -12.19 -22.85
N GLY A 348 -7.48 -12.41 -24.02
CA GLY A 348 -7.46 -11.47 -25.14
C GLY A 348 -8.48 -10.35 -25.08
N TRP A 349 -9.30 -10.28 -24.03
CA TRP A 349 -10.15 -9.11 -23.79
C TRP A 349 -9.36 -7.95 -23.20
N HIS A 350 -9.60 -6.76 -23.74
CA HIS A 350 -8.86 -5.53 -23.47
C HIS A 350 -9.72 -4.61 -22.60
N PRO A 351 -9.63 -4.68 -21.26
CA PRO A 351 -10.37 -3.76 -20.41
C PRO A 351 -9.97 -2.30 -20.66
N ALA A 352 -10.93 -1.40 -20.54
CA ALA A 352 -10.77 0.01 -20.85
C ALA A 352 -9.59 0.68 -20.12
N PHE A 353 -9.26 0.20 -18.92
CA PHE A 353 -8.26 0.75 -18.01
C PHE A 353 -6.81 0.33 -18.31
N ASP A 354 -6.57 -0.72 -19.11
CA ASP A 354 -5.21 -1.05 -19.54
C ASP A 354 -4.66 0.06 -20.45
N MET A 355 -3.43 0.51 -20.19
CA MET A 355 -2.80 1.63 -20.92
C MET A 355 -2.16 1.20 -22.25
N ASP A 356 -1.62 -0.01 -22.31
CA ASP A 356 -1.26 -0.72 -23.53
C ASP A 356 -1.96 -2.10 -23.49
N PRO A 357 -3.13 -2.24 -24.13
CA PRO A 357 -3.92 -3.47 -24.07
C PRO A 357 -3.21 -4.70 -24.67
N GLN A 358 -2.36 -4.50 -25.69
CA GLN A 358 -1.63 -5.59 -26.34
C GLN A 358 -0.51 -6.10 -25.43
N GLN A 359 0.21 -5.19 -24.77
CA GLN A 359 1.20 -5.54 -23.77
C GLN A 359 0.55 -6.14 -22.51
N ALA A 360 -0.62 -5.63 -22.09
CA ALA A 360 -1.36 -6.16 -20.96
C ALA A 360 -1.82 -7.61 -21.21
N GLU A 361 -2.37 -7.91 -22.38
CA GLU A 361 -2.68 -9.29 -22.81
C GLU A 361 -1.43 -10.18 -22.81
N ALA A 362 -0.33 -9.72 -23.43
CA ALA A 362 0.91 -10.49 -23.50
C ALA A 362 1.50 -10.79 -22.11
N THR A 363 1.46 -9.80 -21.20
CA THR A 363 1.81 -9.98 -19.78
C THR A 363 0.87 -10.98 -19.11
N ARG A 364 -0.44 -10.84 -19.27
CA ARG A 364 -1.46 -11.72 -18.66
C ARG A 364 -1.28 -13.17 -19.08
N ARG A 365 -1.09 -13.43 -20.37
CA ARG A 365 -0.81 -14.77 -20.90
C ARG A 365 0.50 -15.32 -20.33
N ARG A 366 1.60 -14.58 -20.40
CA ARG A 366 2.91 -15.00 -19.86
C ARG A 366 2.85 -15.35 -18.37
N VAL A 367 2.17 -14.53 -17.56
CA VAL A 367 2.04 -14.76 -16.12
C VAL A 367 1.18 -16.00 -15.87
N TYR A 368 0.04 -16.15 -16.53
CA TYR A 368 -0.88 -17.27 -16.28
C TYR A 368 -0.38 -18.61 -16.83
N ASP A 369 0.41 -18.60 -17.91
CA ASP A 369 1.18 -19.75 -18.37
C ASP A 369 2.20 -20.21 -17.30
N MET A 370 2.95 -19.27 -16.71
CA MET A 370 3.91 -19.56 -15.65
C MET A 370 3.23 -20.08 -14.38
N LEU A 371 2.15 -19.44 -13.91
CA LEU A 371 1.39 -19.90 -12.75
C LEU A 371 0.82 -21.31 -12.93
N ALA A 372 0.30 -21.62 -14.11
CA ALA A 372 -0.23 -22.94 -14.43
C ALA A 372 0.88 -24.01 -14.55
N ALA A 373 2.00 -23.68 -15.18
CA ALA A 373 3.13 -24.60 -15.37
C ALA A 373 3.86 -24.93 -14.05
N GLU A 374 4.20 -23.90 -13.26
CA GLU A 374 4.85 -24.07 -11.96
C GLU A 374 3.87 -24.51 -10.86
N LYS A 375 2.56 -24.50 -11.14
CA LYS A 375 1.47 -24.72 -10.16
C LYS A 375 1.64 -23.78 -8.95
N LEU A 376 1.93 -22.52 -9.23
CA LEU A 376 1.98 -21.49 -8.20
C LEU A 376 0.56 -21.11 -7.76
N MET A 377 0.49 -20.67 -6.51
CA MET A 377 -0.66 -19.96 -5.98
C MET A 377 -0.51 -18.48 -6.32
N VAL A 378 -1.62 -17.83 -6.64
CA VAL A 378 -1.69 -16.39 -6.81
C VAL A 378 -2.51 -15.75 -5.70
N GLN A 379 -1.99 -14.65 -5.15
CA GLN A 379 -2.72 -13.65 -4.38
C GLN A 379 -2.94 -12.45 -5.32
N ALA A 380 -4.19 -12.06 -5.54
CA ALA A 380 -4.55 -11.05 -6.53
C ALA A 380 -5.34 -9.91 -5.89
N PHE A 381 -5.11 -8.67 -6.32
CA PHE A 381 -5.70 -7.50 -5.67
C PHE A 381 -7.23 -7.41 -5.87
N HIS A 382 -7.70 -7.80 -7.07
CA HIS A 382 -9.10 -7.71 -7.48
C HIS A 382 -9.87 -9.05 -7.53
N TYR A 383 -9.26 -10.16 -7.10
CA TYR A 383 -9.97 -11.45 -7.09
C TYR A 383 -11.01 -11.51 -5.95
N PRO A 384 -12.09 -12.30 -6.08
CA PRO A 384 -13.04 -12.56 -5.00
C PRO A 384 -12.33 -13.00 -3.71
N PHE A 385 -12.73 -12.43 -2.58
CA PHE A 385 -12.12 -12.66 -1.27
C PHE A 385 -12.11 -14.16 -0.88
N PRO A 386 -11.01 -14.74 -0.35
CA PRO A 386 -9.76 -14.11 0.14
C PRO A 386 -8.71 -13.83 -0.95
N CYS A 387 -9.13 -13.74 -2.20
CA CYS A 387 -8.35 -13.30 -3.37
C CYS A 387 -7.18 -14.24 -3.71
N ARG A 388 -7.39 -15.54 -3.50
CA ARG A 388 -6.41 -16.62 -3.70
C ARG A 388 -6.90 -17.62 -4.72
N ALA A 389 -6.01 -18.04 -5.62
CA ALA A 389 -6.31 -19.11 -6.57
C ALA A 389 -5.08 -19.94 -6.93
N ARG A 390 -5.32 -21.11 -7.52
CA ARG A 390 -4.41 -21.72 -8.50
C ARG A 390 -4.92 -21.40 -9.90
N ILE A 391 -4.01 -21.28 -10.87
CA ILE A 391 -4.38 -21.08 -12.27
C ILE A 391 -4.23 -22.39 -13.03
N GLU A 392 -5.24 -22.75 -13.81
CA GLU A 392 -5.19 -23.85 -14.78
C GLU A 392 -5.41 -23.32 -16.20
N LYS A 393 -4.89 -24.01 -17.22
CA LYS A 393 -5.25 -23.71 -18.62
C LYS A 393 -6.65 -24.26 -18.93
N ALA A 394 -7.44 -23.49 -19.69
CA ALA A 394 -8.76 -23.87 -20.15
C ALA A 394 -9.03 -23.30 -21.55
N GLY A 395 -8.87 -24.13 -22.58
CA GLY A 395 -8.92 -23.66 -23.97
C GLY A 395 -7.83 -22.62 -24.25
N ASP A 396 -8.21 -21.51 -24.90
CA ASP A 396 -7.33 -20.37 -25.20
C ASP A 396 -7.17 -19.37 -24.02
N GLY A 397 -7.75 -19.73 -22.87
CA GLY A 397 -7.74 -18.94 -21.64
C GLY A 397 -7.39 -19.75 -20.40
N TYR A 398 -7.78 -19.23 -19.24
CA TYR A 398 -7.37 -19.73 -17.93
C TYR A 398 -8.55 -19.85 -16.97
N ARG A 399 -8.49 -20.87 -16.10
CA ARG A 399 -9.46 -21.13 -15.06
C ARG A 399 -8.82 -20.89 -13.68
N PRO A 400 -9.13 -19.77 -13.02
CA PRO A 400 -8.83 -19.60 -11.60
C PRO A 400 -9.63 -20.63 -10.78
N VAL A 401 -8.92 -21.45 -10.02
CA VAL A 401 -9.47 -22.36 -9.02
C VAL A 401 -9.26 -21.71 -7.66
N ALA A 402 -10.34 -21.19 -7.08
CA ALA A 402 -10.30 -20.53 -5.77
C ALA A 402 -9.73 -21.45 -4.69
N LEU A 403 -9.06 -20.84 -3.71
CA LEU A 403 -8.54 -21.52 -2.52
C LEU A 403 -9.14 -20.87 -1.26
N ASP A 404 -9.50 -21.71 -0.30
CA ASP A 404 -9.99 -21.30 1.03
C ASP A 404 -8.92 -20.55 1.87
#